data_AF-A0A6J7QX21-F1
#
_entry.id   AF-A0A6J7QX21-F1
#
_cell.length_a   1.000
_cell.length_b   1.000
_cell.length_c   1.000
_cell.angle_alpha   90.00
_cell.angle_beta   90.00
_cell.angle_gamma   90.00
#
_symmetry.space_group_name_H-M   'P 1'
#
loop_
_entity.id
_entity.type
_entity.pdbx_description
1 polymer ?
#
loop_
_entity_poly.entity_id
_entity_poly.type
_entity_poly.pdbx_seq_one_letter_code
_entity_poly.pdbx_strand_id
1 'polypeptide(L)'
;MKSTRIALAALVVASSGLAACNSNVKQSASSSTTAVSVADTTRSTDVSTTAPSPAAETTLPNHALWDQVAFPEGVGPDGTHTAPVPETGVLPDGVYWTIYNGGGQQTPDSTVMQAFFGAECESQAAASGDECLNGIFVPTAPARNITDLPFHDNVYITVSDVTTQLSYWITPAELVAIRSGGTSAGAPSSFDFTPLAWFMTVKDGQITKFEQVWTP
;
A
#
# COMPACT_ATOMS: atom_id res chain seq x y z
N MET A 1 -26.63 13.41 -45.13
CA MET A 1 -27.06 13.42 -43.71
C MET A 1 -27.98 12.22 -43.49
N LYS A 2 -27.49 11.18 -42.83
CA LYS A 2 -28.28 10.00 -42.43
C LYS A 2 -28.03 9.80 -40.93
N SER A 3 -29.03 10.09 -40.13
CA SER A 3 -28.97 10.05 -38.67
C SER A 3 -29.48 8.69 -38.19
N THR A 4 -28.57 7.81 -37.80
CA THR A 4 -28.90 6.52 -37.19
C THR A 4 -29.04 6.71 -35.68
N ARG A 5 -30.25 6.57 -35.15
CA ARG A 5 -30.55 6.59 -33.72
C ARG A 5 -30.37 5.18 -33.16
N ILE A 6 -29.44 5.01 -32.21
CA ILE A 6 -29.27 3.76 -31.46
C ILE A 6 -30.04 3.91 -30.15
N ALA A 7 -30.98 3.00 -29.92
CA ALA A 7 -31.80 2.92 -28.72
C ALA A 7 -31.04 2.20 -27.60
N LEU A 8 -30.96 2.81 -26.41
CA LEU A 8 -30.55 2.16 -25.18
C LEU A 8 -31.72 1.33 -24.62
N ALA A 9 -31.50 0.04 -24.43
CA ALA A 9 -32.36 -0.82 -23.60
C ALA A 9 -31.71 -0.96 -22.22
N ALA A 10 -32.36 -0.40 -21.20
CA ALA A 10 -31.99 -0.57 -19.80
C ALA A 10 -32.56 -1.90 -19.28
N LEU A 11 -31.69 -2.77 -18.76
CA LEU A 11 -32.08 -4.00 -18.06
C LEU A 11 -31.94 -3.76 -16.55
N VAL A 12 -33.06 -3.68 -15.84
CA VAL A 12 -33.11 -3.63 -14.37
C VAL A 12 -33.27 -5.07 -13.87
N VAL A 13 -32.27 -5.57 -13.15
CA VAL A 13 -32.38 -6.83 -12.40
C VAL A 13 -32.69 -6.51 -10.95
N ALA A 14 -33.87 -6.94 -10.50
CA ALA A 14 -34.29 -6.94 -9.12
C ALA A 14 -33.73 -8.19 -8.41
N SER A 15 -33.20 -8.02 -7.19
CA SER A 15 -32.94 -9.12 -6.27
C SER A 15 -33.72 -8.89 -4.97
N SER A 16 -34.80 -9.67 -4.84
CA SER A 16 -35.55 -9.88 -3.61
C SER A 16 -34.74 -10.77 -2.66
N GLY A 17 -34.88 -10.50 -1.35
CA GLY A 17 -34.05 -11.10 -0.30
C GLY A 17 -34.44 -12.52 0.12
N LEU A 18 -33.87 -12.95 1.25
CA LEU A 18 -34.52 -13.75 2.31
C LEU A 18 -33.56 -13.94 3.49
N ALA A 19 -34.17 -13.96 4.67
CA ALA A 19 -33.55 -14.06 5.98
C ALA A 19 -32.96 -15.45 6.29
N ALA A 20 -32.01 -15.50 7.22
CA ALA A 20 -31.81 -16.67 8.08
C ALA A 20 -31.31 -16.22 9.46
N CYS A 21 -32.20 -16.30 10.46
CA CYS A 21 -31.84 -16.50 11.86
C CYS A 21 -31.38 -17.94 12.05
N ASN A 22 -30.33 -18.20 12.83
CA ASN A 22 -30.42 -19.31 13.79
C ASN A 22 -29.46 -19.14 14.98
N SER A 23 -29.96 -19.53 16.14
CA SER A 23 -29.41 -19.32 17.47
C SER A 23 -28.58 -20.51 17.97
N ASN A 24 -27.81 -20.22 19.03
CA ASN A 24 -27.30 -21.11 20.10
C ASN A 24 -26.12 -22.04 19.76
N VAL A 25 -25.03 -21.92 20.52
CA VAL A 25 -24.67 -22.89 21.58
C VAL A 25 -23.80 -22.17 22.64
N LYS A 26 -24.28 -22.15 23.90
CA LYS A 26 -23.45 -22.02 25.11
C LYS A 26 -22.75 -23.36 25.35
N GLN A 27 -21.44 -23.34 25.60
CA GLN A 27 -20.82 -24.38 26.43
C GLN A 27 -19.69 -23.78 27.27
N SER A 28 -20.03 -23.48 28.51
CA SER A 28 -19.07 -23.39 29.61
C SER A 28 -18.55 -24.80 29.89
N ALA A 29 -17.24 -24.96 29.95
CA ALA A 29 -16.61 -26.09 30.62
C ALA A 29 -15.55 -25.54 31.60
N SER A 30 -15.97 -25.41 32.86
CA SER A 30 -15.05 -25.46 33.99
C SER A 30 -14.73 -26.93 34.26
N SER A 31 -13.44 -27.26 34.33
CA SER A 31 -12.96 -28.46 35.02
C SER A 31 -11.68 -28.13 35.76
N SER A 32 -11.73 -28.43 37.05
CA SER A 32 -10.75 -28.12 38.07
C SER A 32 -9.64 -29.18 38.17
N THR A 33 -8.53 -28.73 38.79
CA THR A 33 -7.56 -29.50 39.61
C THR A 33 -6.55 -30.40 38.90
N THR A 34 -5.25 -30.10 39.10
CA THR A 34 -4.33 -30.90 39.94
C THR A 34 -3.03 -30.12 40.12
N ALA A 35 -2.72 -29.76 41.36
CA ALA A 35 -1.41 -29.24 41.72
C ALA A 35 -0.42 -30.41 41.80
N VAL A 36 0.64 -30.37 40.99
CA VAL A 36 1.78 -31.27 41.11
C VAL A 36 2.97 -30.43 41.58
N SER A 37 3.45 -30.75 42.77
CA SER A 37 4.67 -30.19 43.36
C SER A 37 5.85 -30.93 42.76
N VAL A 38 6.76 -30.21 42.09
CA VAL A 38 8.08 -30.71 41.73
C VAL A 38 9.08 -29.70 42.28
N ALA A 39 9.85 -30.14 43.28
CA ALA A 39 11.04 -29.45 43.72
C ALA A 39 12.15 -29.76 42.71
N ASP A 40 12.73 -28.74 42.09
CA ASP A 40 14.00 -28.91 41.39
C ASP A 40 14.86 -27.63 41.47
N THR A 41 16.00 -27.82 42.13
CA THR A 41 17.31 -27.18 42.00
C THR A 41 17.39 -25.86 41.21
N THR A 42 17.53 -24.75 41.94
CA THR A 42 17.93 -23.44 41.40
C THR A 42 19.40 -23.46 40.95
N ARG A 43 19.62 -23.47 39.63
CA ARG A 43 20.88 -23.03 39.00
C ARG A 43 20.61 -21.69 38.32
N SER A 44 21.09 -20.61 38.93
CA SER A 44 21.13 -19.28 38.29
C SER A 44 22.09 -19.31 37.11
N THR A 45 21.54 -19.40 35.91
CA THR A 45 22.17 -18.89 34.69
C THR A 45 21.62 -17.47 34.49
N ASP A 46 22.47 -16.47 34.71
CA ASP A 46 22.23 -15.09 34.28
C ASP A 46 22.12 -15.08 32.76
N VAL A 47 20.90 -15.21 32.24
CA VAL A 47 20.57 -14.81 30.89
C VAL A 47 20.23 -13.34 30.97
N SER A 48 21.19 -12.52 30.57
CA SER A 48 20.98 -11.08 30.35
C SER A 48 20.02 -10.92 29.18
N THR A 49 18.72 -10.96 29.46
CA THR A 49 17.66 -10.61 28.50
C THR A 49 17.74 -9.11 28.27
N THR A 50 18.51 -8.71 27.26
CA THR A 50 18.44 -7.35 26.70
C THR A 50 17.05 -7.21 26.11
N ALA A 51 16.19 -6.44 26.77
CA ALA A 51 14.89 -6.07 26.22
C ALA A 51 15.10 -5.44 24.83
N PRO A 52 14.31 -5.81 23.81
CA PRO A 52 14.38 -5.13 22.53
C PRO A 52 14.13 -3.64 22.76
N SER A 53 15.08 -2.82 22.29
CA SER A 53 14.94 -1.37 22.28
C SER A 53 13.65 -1.03 21.54
N PRO A 54 12.76 -0.18 22.07
CA PRO A 54 11.62 0.30 21.31
C PRO A 54 12.15 0.92 20.02
N ALA A 55 11.61 0.48 18.88
CA ALA A 55 11.87 1.10 17.60
C ALA A 55 11.57 2.60 17.74
N ALA A 56 12.50 3.45 17.30
CA ALA A 56 12.28 4.88 17.34
C ALA A 56 11.01 5.21 16.53
N GLU A 57 9.98 5.71 17.19
CA GLU A 57 8.83 6.29 16.52
C GLU A 57 9.36 7.37 15.59
N THR A 58 9.18 7.15 14.29
CA THR A 58 9.55 8.14 13.28
C THR A 58 8.56 9.29 13.44
N THR A 59 8.95 10.32 14.20
CA THR A 59 8.17 11.56 14.28
C THR A 59 8.11 12.12 12.87
N LEU A 60 6.91 12.21 12.30
CA LEU A 60 6.74 12.78 10.96
C LEU A 60 7.32 14.20 10.98
N PRO A 61 8.06 14.63 9.93
CA PRO A 61 8.41 16.02 9.81
C PRO A 61 7.11 16.84 9.78
N ASN A 62 7.09 17.98 10.45
CA ASN A 62 5.92 18.84 10.56
C ASN A 62 5.66 19.54 9.22
N HIS A 63 5.11 18.81 8.25
CA HIS A 63 4.76 19.32 6.92
C HIS A 63 3.40 20.02 6.96
N ALA A 64 3.33 21.20 6.35
CA ALA A 64 2.07 21.77 5.94
C ALA A 64 1.57 21.06 4.67
N LEU A 65 0.24 21.07 4.48
CA LEU A 65 -0.37 20.53 3.27
C LEU A 65 0.24 21.24 2.04
N TRP A 66 0.67 20.46 1.03
CA TRP A 66 1.36 20.94 -0.17
C TRP A 66 2.77 21.49 0.06
N ASP A 67 3.42 21.16 1.17
CA ASP A 67 4.86 21.39 1.30
C ASP A 67 5.61 20.61 0.23
N GLN A 68 6.52 21.29 -0.46
CA GLN A 68 7.45 20.64 -1.37
C GLN A 68 8.38 19.72 -0.58
N VAL A 69 8.56 18.51 -1.07
CA VAL A 69 9.41 17.50 -0.47
C VAL A 69 10.35 16.88 -1.48
N ALA A 70 11.34 16.12 -0.99
CA ALA A 70 12.23 15.36 -1.85
C ALA A 70 11.47 14.34 -2.69
N PHE A 71 12.00 14.07 -3.90
CA PHE A 71 11.48 13.02 -4.77
C PHE A 71 11.60 11.64 -4.08
N PRO A 72 10.67 10.70 -4.33
CA PRO A 72 10.71 9.39 -3.69
C PRO A 72 11.98 8.60 -4.02
N GLU A 73 12.71 8.16 -2.99
CA GLU A 73 13.83 7.22 -3.09
C GLU A 73 13.30 5.79 -3.00
N GLY A 74 12.53 5.34 -4.00
CA GLY A 74 11.71 4.12 -3.86
C GLY A 74 12.32 2.80 -4.30
N VAL A 75 13.63 2.66 -4.21
CA VAL A 75 14.28 1.38 -4.48
C VAL A 75 14.43 0.57 -3.19
N GLY A 76 14.38 -0.76 -3.31
CA GLY A 76 14.65 -1.67 -2.20
C GLY A 76 16.06 -1.49 -1.61
N PRO A 77 16.43 -2.27 -0.58
CA PRO A 77 17.67 -2.06 0.18
C PRO A 77 18.96 -2.03 -0.65
N ASP A 78 18.95 -2.69 -1.81
CA ASP A 78 20.08 -2.79 -2.74
C ASP A 78 20.02 -1.80 -3.91
N GLY A 79 18.94 -1.04 -4.05
CA GLY A 79 18.79 -0.07 -5.13
C GLY A 79 18.34 -0.67 -6.47
N THR A 80 18.12 -1.99 -6.58
CA THR A 80 17.94 -2.65 -7.89
C THR A 80 16.54 -3.15 -8.16
N HIS A 81 15.72 -3.40 -7.13
CA HIS A 81 14.33 -3.81 -7.30
C HIS A 81 13.46 -3.43 -6.09
N THR A 82 12.14 -3.44 -6.27
CA THR A 82 11.18 -3.43 -5.16
C THR A 82 10.99 -4.85 -4.62
N ALA A 83 10.41 -4.98 -3.43
CA ALA A 83 10.16 -6.27 -2.79
C ALA A 83 9.29 -7.19 -3.68
N PRO A 84 9.51 -8.52 -3.65
CA PRO A 84 8.68 -9.48 -4.37
C PRO A 84 7.27 -9.55 -3.79
N VAL A 85 6.27 -9.69 -4.66
CA VAL A 85 4.86 -9.82 -4.27
C VAL A 85 4.52 -11.30 -4.04
N PRO A 86 4.12 -11.72 -2.84
CA PRO A 86 3.72 -13.10 -2.59
C PRO A 86 2.36 -13.38 -3.23
N GLU A 87 2.17 -14.55 -3.82
CA GLU A 87 0.92 -14.94 -4.49
C GLU A 87 -0.33 -14.88 -3.58
N THR A 88 -0.15 -15.15 -2.29
CA THR A 88 -1.23 -15.15 -1.29
C THR A 88 -0.75 -14.64 0.08
N GLY A 89 -1.67 -14.42 1.02
CA GLY A 89 -1.36 -14.04 2.40
C GLY A 89 -1.13 -12.54 2.60
N VAL A 90 -0.62 -12.17 3.77
CA VAL A 90 -0.31 -10.78 4.15
C VAL A 90 0.88 -10.29 3.33
N LEU A 91 0.84 -9.02 2.92
CA LEU A 91 1.97 -8.39 2.24
C LEU A 91 3.10 -8.15 3.28
N PRO A 92 4.31 -8.72 3.08
CA PRO A 92 5.42 -8.52 4.00
C PRO A 92 5.89 -7.08 4.07
N ASP A 93 6.76 -6.80 5.03
CA ASP A 93 7.47 -5.53 5.08
C ASP A 93 8.34 -5.35 3.84
N GLY A 94 8.27 -4.17 3.22
CA GLY A 94 8.98 -3.89 1.98
C GLY A 94 8.46 -2.65 1.26
N VAL A 95 9.17 -2.27 0.19
CA VAL A 95 8.74 -1.25 -0.76
C VAL A 95 8.20 -1.98 -1.99
N TYR A 96 7.04 -1.56 -2.51
CA TYR A 96 6.37 -2.18 -3.64
C TYR A 96 6.07 -1.15 -4.73
N TRP A 97 6.17 -1.58 -5.99
CA TRP A 97 5.64 -0.80 -7.11
C TRP A 97 4.13 -0.96 -7.16
N THR A 98 3.40 0.15 -7.22
CA THR A 98 1.96 0.13 -6.98
C THR A 98 1.20 1.04 -7.94
N ILE A 99 0.04 0.59 -8.40
CA ILE A 99 -0.96 1.42 -9.07
C ILE A 99 -2.07 1.74 -8.08
N TYR A 100 -2.29 3.03 -7.81
CA TYR A 100 -3.37 3.48 -6.94
C TYR A 100 -4.70 3.48 -7.69
N ASN A 101 -5.66 2.66 -7.25
CA ASN A 101 -6.98 2.46 -7.86
C ASN A 101 -8.12 3.23 -7.16
N GLY A 102 -7.85 3.86 -6.02
CA GLY A 102 -8.78 4.73 -5.31
C GLY A 102 -9.04 4.20 -3.91
N GLY A 103 -10.30 4.11 -3.50
CA GLY A 103 -10.67 3.57 -2.19
C GLY A 103 -10.92 4.66 -1.15
N GLY A 104 -10.92 4.24 0.12
CA GLY A 104 -11.23 5.08 1.25
C GLY A 104 -10.03 5.88 1.75
N GLN A 105 -10.29 6.83 2.66
CA GLN A 105 -9.22 7.64 3.26
C GLN A 105 -8.22 6.82 4.08
N GLN A 106 -8.60 5.65 4.59
CA GLN A 106 -7.74 4.84 5.46
C GLN A 106 -7.27 3.53 4.82
N THR A 107 -7.91 3.11 3.74
CA THR A 107 -7.62 1.84 3.05
C THR A 107 -7.63 2.13 1.54
N PRO A 108 -6.46 2.44 0.96
CA PRO A 108 -6.36 2.64 -0.48
C PRO A 108 -6.55 1.32 -1.22
N ASP A 109 -7.31 1.35 -2.31
CA ASP A 109 -7.36 0.26 -3.26
C ASP A 109 -6.14 0.36 -4.18
N SER A 110 -5.35 -0.71 -4.24
CA SER A 110 -4.05 -0.69 -4.90
C SER A 110 -3.75 -2.01 -5.62
N THR A 111 -3.06 -1.94 -6.76
CA THR A 111 -2.47 -3.11 -7.42
C THR A 111 -0.96 -3.08 -7.19
N VAL A 112 -0.44 -4.05 -6.42
CA VAL A 112 0.99 -4.16 -6.09
C VAL A 112 1.70 -5.12 -7.03
N MET A 113 2.90 -4.73 -7.44
CA MET A 113 3.78 -5.43 -8.38
C MET A 113 5.23 -5.28 -7.91
N GLN A 114 6.10 -6.12 -8.46
CA GLN A 114 7.54 -5.93 -8.37
C GLN A 114 8.02 -5.04 -9.52
N ALA A 115 8.96 -4.14 -9.28
CA ALA A 115 9.68 -3.41 -10.31
C ALA A 115 11.18 -3.66 -10.18
N PHE A 116 11.86 -3.67 -11.32
CA PHE A 116 13.31 -3.81 -11.46
C PHE A 116 13.90 -2.55 -12.09
N PHE A 117 15.11 -2.19 -11.65
CA PHE A 117 15.83 -0.97 -12.02
C PHE A 117 17.26 -1.30 -12.44
N GLY A 118 17.90 -0.38 -13.17
CA GLY A 118 19.31 -0.51 -13.56
C GLY A 118 19.62 -1.82 -14.31
N ALA A 119 20.69 -2.51 -13.93
CA ALA A 119 21.11 -3.74 -14.59
C ALA A 119 20.10 -4.90 -14.44
N GLU A 120 19.34 -4.92 -13.34
CA GLU A 120 18.27 -5.92 -13.16
C GLU A 120 17.09 -5.65 -14.10
N CYS A 121 16.77 -4.39 -14.37
CA CYS A 121 15.77 -4.03 -15.37
C CYS A 121 16.10 -4.64 -16.74
N GLU A 122 17.33 -4.44 -17.23
CA GLU A 122 17.77 -4.95 -18.53
C GLU A 122 17.71 -6.49 -18.59
N SER A 123 18.20 -7.17 -17.55
CA SER A 123 18.22 -8.63 -17.52
C SER A 123 16.84 -9.27 -17.38
N GLN A 124 15.96 -8.70 -16.55
CA GLN A 124 14.61 -9.22 -16.34
C GLN A 124 13.68 -8.92 -17.53
N ALA A 125 13.81 -7.75 -18.15
CA ALA A 125 13.09 -7.41 -19.37
C ALA A 125 13.48 -8.38 -20.50
N ALA A 126 14.77 -8.59 -20.72
CA ALA A 126 15.27 -9.52 -21.75
C ALA A 126 14.80 -10.96 -21.50
N ALA A 127 14.81 -11.43 -20.23
CA ALA A 127 14.31 -12.75 -19.87
C ALA A 127 12.80 -12.91 -20.13
N SER A 128 12.05 -11.81 -20.06
CA SER A 128 10.61 -11.76 -20.32
C SER A 128 10.25 -11.48 -21.79
N GLY A 129 11.25 -11.26 -22.65
CA GLY A 129 11.03 -10.88 -24.04
C GLY A 129 10.49 -9.45 -24.22
N ASP A 130 10.82 -8.56 -23.29
CA ASP A 130 10.38 -7.16 -23.24
C ASP A 130 11.57 -6.20 -23.18
N GLU A 131 11.31 -4.89 -23.15
CA GLU A 131 12.31 -3.84 -23.07
C GLU A 131 12.32 -3.14 -21.70
N CYS A 132 13.52 -2.75 -21.25
CA CYS A 132 13.69 -1.92 -20.06
C CYS A 132 13.37 -0.46 -20.39
N LEU A 133 12.09 -0.08 -20.35
CA LEU A 133 11.64 1.26 -20.71
C LEU A 133 11.93 2.26 -19.58
N ASN A 134 12.62 3.34 -19.92
CA ASN A 134 12.98 4.42 -18.99
C ASN A 134 13.70 3.94 -17.72
N GLY A 135 14.47 2.85 -17.84
CA GLY A 135 15.24 2.27 -16.74
C GLY A 135 14.42 1.48 -15.73
N ILE A 136 13.16 1.15 -16.07
CA ILE A 136 12.22 0.43 -15.20
C ILE A 136 11.59 -0.73 -15.97
N PHE A 137 11.55 -1.90 -15.34
CA PHE A 137 10.82 -3.06 -15.85
C PHE A 137 9.87 -3.57 -14.77
N VAL A 138 8.59 -3.67 -15.10
CA VAL A 138 7.54 -4.12 -14.19
C VAL A 138 6.87 -5.34 -14.82
N PRO A 139 7.19 -6.57 -14.39
CA PRO A 139 6.50 -7.76 -14.89
C PRO A 139 5.01 -7.72 -14.56
N THR A 140 4.19 -8.30 -15.43
CA THR A 140 2.74 -8.38 -15.26
C THR A 140 2.31 -9.37 -14.17
N ALA A 141 3.20 -10.29 -13.76
CA ALA A 141 2.98 -11.24 -12.69
C ALA A 141 4.29 -11.51 -11.91
N PRO A 142 4.23 -11.76 -10.60
CA PRO A 142 3.02 -11.72 -9.75
C PRO A 142 2.51 -10.29 -9.52
N ALA A 143 1.20 -10.12 -9.55
CA ALA A 143 0.50 -8.87 -9.23
C ALA A 143 -0.68 -9.16 -8.30
N ARG A 144 -0.95 -8.27 -7.35
CA ARG A 144 -2.06 -8.45 -6.40
C ARG A 144 -2.85 -7.18 -6.19
N ASN A 145 -4.17 -7.33 -6.16
CA ASN A 145 -5.06 -6.27 -5.68
C ASN A 145 -5.15 -6.33 -4.16
N ILE A 146 -4.91 -5.19 -3.53
CA ILE A 146 -4.94 -4.98 -2.09
C ILE A 146 -6.00 -3.92 -1.81
N THR A 147 -6.99 -4.26 -0.98
CA THR A 147 -8.12 -3.37 -0.62
C THR A 147 -8.33 -3.31 0.89
N ASP A 148 -7.52 -4.03 1.66
CA ASP A 148 -7.66 -4.25 3.09
C ASP A 148 -6.41 -3.84 3.90
N LEU A 149 -5.37 -3.33 3.23
CA LEU A 149 -4.16 -2.83 3.88
C LEU A 149 -4.33 -1.37 4.28
N PRO A 150 -4.36 -1.03 5.58
CA PRO A 150 -4.61 0.33 6.01
C PRO A 150 -3.35 1.20 5.94
N PHE A 151 -3.56 2.52 5.84
CA PHE A 151 -2.53 3.49 6.17
C PHE A 151 -2.20 3.41 7.67
N HIS A 152 -0.92 3.59 7.99
CA HIS A 152 -0.48 3.93 9.35
C HIS A 152 -1.02 5.33 9.72
N ASP A 153 -1.32 5.57 11.00
CA ASP A 153 -1.86 6.86 11.48
C ASP A 153 -1.01 8.07 11.05
N ASN A 154 0.29 7.84 10.95
CA ASN A 154 1.31 8.79 10.50
C ASN A 154 1.89 8.37 9.14
N VAL A 155 1.05 8.07 8.15
CA VAL A 155 1.53 7.77 6.79
C VAL A 155 2.14 9.00 6.12
N TYR A 156 3.26 8.82 5.42
CA TYR A 156 3.87 9.85 4.58
C TYR A 156 3.38 9.69 3.13
N ILE A 157 2.57 10.62 2.65
CA ILE A 157 2.01 10.58 1.28
C ILE A 157 2.56 11.72 0.44
N THR A 158 3.02 11.42 -0.76
CA THR A 158 3.46 12.43 -1.71
C THR A 158 2.81 12.26 -3.08
N VAL A 159 2.46 13.37 -3.71
CA VAL A 159 2.04 13.43 -5.11
C VAL A 159 3.06 14.17 -5.94
N SER A 160 3.15 13.83 -7.22
CA SER A 160 4.10 14.44 -8.16
C SER A 160 3.35 15.31 -9.15
N ASP A 161 3.79 16.56 -9.30
CA ASP A 161 3.34 17.46 -10.36
C ASP A 161 4.18 17.18 -11.62
N VAL A 162 3.55 16.62 -12.64
CA VAL A 162 4.22 16.26 -13.91
C VAL A 162 4.73 17.47 -14.68
N THR A 163 4.15 18.65 -14.46
CA THR A 163 4.55 19.89 -15.13
C THR A 163 5.86 20.43 -14.55
N THR A 164 5.97 20.42 -13.23
CA THR A 164 7.12 20.99 -12.50
C THR A 164 8.15 19.95 -12.09
N GLN A 165 7.82 18.66 -12.18
CA GLN A 165 8.62 17.53 -11.71
C GLN A 165 8.96 17.64 -10.21
N LEU A 166 8.09 18.27 -9.44
CA LEU A 166 8.21 18.42 -7.99
C LEU A 166 7.25 17.48 -7.27
N SER A 167 7.65 17.02 -6.09
CA SER A 167 6.81 16.22 -5.20
C SER A 167 6.31 17.07 -4.03
N TYR A 168 5.06 16.85 -3.63
CA TYR A 168 4.39 17.58 -2.57
C TYR A 168 3.79 16.62 -1.56
N TRP A 169 3.95 16.94 -0.27
CA TRP A 169 3.33 16.18 0.81
C TRP A 169 1.83 16.49 0.91
N ILE A 170 1.03 15.44 1.09
CA ILE A 170 -0.43 15.55 1.26
C ILE A 170 -0.95 14.60 2.34
N THR A 171 -2.21 14.77 2.73
CA THR A 171 -2.90 13.86 3.66
C THR A 171 -3.70 12.78 2.92
N PRO A 172 -4.12 11.69 3.60
CA PRO A 172 -5.00 10.70 2.98
C PRO A 172 -6.36 11.27 2.53
N ALA A 173 -6.92 12.22 3.28
CA ALA A 173 -8.15 12.92 2.91
C ALA A 173 -7.94 13.75 1.62
N GLU A 174 -6.80 14.41 1.51
CA GLU A 174 -6.43 15.18 0.32
C GLU A 174 -6.25 14.28 -0.90
N LEU A 175 -5.62 13.11 -0.75
CA LEU A 175 -5.44 12.13 -1.83
C LEU A 175 -6.79 11.69 -2.44
N VAL A 176 -7.80 11.44 -1.59
CA VAL A 176 -9.15 11.10 -2.06
C VAL A 176 -9.79 12.29 -2.77
N ALA A 177 -9.63 13.51 -2.23
CA ALA A 177 -10.19 14.73 -2.80
C ALA A 177 -9.65 15.00 -4.21
N ILE A 178 -8.32 15.09 -4.37
CA ILE A 178 -7.67 15.40 -5.66
C ILE A 178 -7.95 14.32 -6.72
N ARG A 179 -7.99 13.04 -6.33
CA ARG A 179 -8.30 11.94 -7.26
C ARG A 179 -9.72 12.07 -7.82
N SER A 180 -10.67 12.51 -6.99
CA SER A 180 -12.06 12.68 -7.39
C SER A 180 -12.32 13.93 -8.26
N GLY A 181 -11.27 14.70 -8.60
CA GLY A 181 -11.38 15.99 -9.28
C GLY A 181 -11.86 17.12 -8.36
N GLY A 182 -11.77 16.93 -7.04
CA GLY A 182 -12.07 17.95 -6.06
C GLY A 182 -11.05 19.10 -6.09
N THR A 183 -11.49 20.29 -5.70
CA THR A 183 -10.61 21.45 -5.52
C THR A 183 -9.82 21.32 -4.23
N SER A 184 -8.51 21.54 -4.30
CA SER A 184 -7.64 21.58 -3.13
C SER A 184 -7.20 23.00 -2.80
N ALA A 185 -7.48 23.46 -1.59
CA ALA A 185 -6.95 24.72 -1.12
C ALA A 185 -5.45 24.59 -0.86
N GLY A 186 -4.64 25.38 -1.56
CA GLY A 186 -3.18 25.40 -1.40
C GLY A 186 -2.42 24.50 -2.38
N ALA A 187 -3.11 23.72 -3.22
CA ALA A 187 -2.43 23.02 -4.31
C ALA A 187 -1.71 24.02 -5.24
N PRO A 188 -0.52 23.66 -5.74
CA PRO A 188 0.16 24.44 -6.77
C PRO A 188 -0.78 24.68 -7.96
N SER A 189 -0.73 25.88 -8.55
CA SER A 189 -1.64 26.23 -9.66
C SER A 189 -1.43 25.37 -10.91
N SER A 190 -0.26 24.73 -11.05
CA SER A 190 0.08 23.80 -12.12
C SER A 190 -0.37 22.36 -11.84
N PHE A 191 -0.78 22.06 -10.61
CA PHE A 191 -1.06 20.70 -10.20
C PHE A 191 -2.35 20.18 -10.86
N ASP A 192 -2.22 19.04 -11.52
CA ASP A 192 -3.34 18.21 -11.95
C ASP A 192 -3.05 16.76 -11.58
N PHE A 193 -4.07 16.05 -11.07
CA PHE A 193 -3.88 14.67 -10.63
C PHE A 193 -3.66 13.77 -11.84
N THR A 194 -2.43 13.29 -12.00
CA THR A 194 -2.08 12.32 -13.06
C THR A 194 -2.03 10.92 -12.45
N PRO A 195 -2.67 9.89 -13.05
CA PRO A 195 -2.67 8.52 -12.53
C PRO A 195 -1.33 7.82 -12.83
N LEU A 196 -0.26 8.28 -12.17
CA LEU A 196 1.06 7.65 -12.22
C LEU A 196 1.17 6.47 -11.24
N ALA A 197 2.27 5.72 -11.36
CA ALA A 197 2.65 4.69 -10.41
C ALA A 197 3.12 5.29 -9.07
N TRP A 198 3.20 4.43 -8.06
CA TRP A 198 3.50 4.77 -6.67
C TRP A 198 4.50 3.77 -6.09
N PHE A 199 5.32 4.25 -5.17
CA PHE A 199 5.99 3.40 -4.20
C PHE A 199 5.13 3.27 -2.95
N MET A 200 4.85 2.03 -2.54
CA MET A 200 4.14 1.72 -1.31
C MET A 200 5.09 1.04 -0.34
N THR A 201 5.38 1.68 0.79
CA THR A 201 6.20 1.09 1.86
C THR A 201 5.31 0.48 2.92
N VAL A 202 5.42 -0.83 3.13
CA VAL A 202 4.72 -1.60 4.15
C VAL A 202 5.65 -1.88 5.32
N LYS A 203 5.16 -1.64 6.54
CA LYS A 203 5.81 -2.04 7.80
C LYS A 203 4.75 -2.47 8.79
N ASP A 204 4.98 -3.58 9.49
CA ASP A 204 4.10 -4.11 10.52
C ASP A 204 2.63 -4.26 10.05
N GLY A 205 2.44 -4.62 8.78
CA GLY A 205 1.12 -4.80 8.17
C GLY A 205 0.36 -3.50 7.89
N GLN A 206 1.03 -2.34 7.84
CA GLN A 206 0.43 -1.05 7.50
C GLN A 206 1.27 -0.31 6.45
N ILE A 207 0.63 0.57 5.69
CA ILE A 207 1.31 1.45 4.73
C ILE A 207 1.88 2.65 5.49
N THR A 208 3.20 2.78 5.52
CA THR A 208 3.91 3.87 6.21
C THR A 208 4.35 4.99 5.26
N LYS A 209 4.56 4.67 3.97
CA LYS A 209 4.82 5.68 2.93
C LYS A 209 4.06 5.31 1.65
N PHE A 210 3.49 6.31 0.99
CA PHE A 210 2.76 6.15 -0.27
C PHE A 210 3.11 7.30 -1.21
N GLU A 211 4.07 7.06 -2.10
CA GLU A 211 4.82 8.13 -2.75
C GLU A 211 4.67 8.03 -4.27
N GLN A 212 4.07 9.03 -4.91
CA GLN A 212 3.81 9.01 -6.34
C GLN A 212 5.10 9.21 -7.15
N VAL A 213 5.35 8.31 -8.08
CA VAL A 213 6.56 8.29 -8.91
C VAL A 213 6.29 8.97 -10.24
N TRP A 214 7.07 9.99 -10.56
CA TRP A 214 7.17 10.47 -11.93
C TRP A 214 8.25 9.70 -12.67
N THR A 215 7.85 9.04 -13.76
CA THR A 215 8.74 8.38 -14.71
C THR A 215 8.71 9.19 -16.01
N PRO A 216 9.86 9.71 -16.50
CA PRO A 216 9.92 10.41 -17.79
C PRO A 216 9.48 9.51 -18.95
#